data_AF-A0A1F8MQP1-F1
#
_entry.id   AF-A0A1F8MQP1-F1
#
_cell.length_a   1.000
_cell.length_b   1.000
_cell.length_c   1.000
_cell.angle_alpha   90.00
_cell.angle_beta   90.00
_cell.angle_gamma   90.00
#
_symmetry.space_group_name_H-M   'P 1'
#
loop_
_entity.id
_entity.type
_entity.pdbx_description
1 polymer ?
#
loop_
_entity_poly.entity_id
_entity_poly.type
_entity_poly.pdbx_seq_one_letter_code
_entity_poly.pdbx_strand_id
1 'polypeptide(L)'
;MFKASQLGLASLFLLMTSCAGPTTATVPSTTPATITTPTSTLTVTPTQTQTLITTPTPTPENTLGVHTTEAIDEQKIIVIMADFPDVTPTLSKEQIYNKVFVDLDDYFRDASYGKMWFTGDLTGPYMLPYPIVDYNILISNLLADKTKVLALVQDALDAADGDVDFSQYSHVMIVLGASVQQFTGVCYCAIPGMLGQLGISKVITKSGQIISSVAVFSEDCYLGNFAHDTIHMLGGFMMGGRVLPCLYDQDLQATPGDFRGGLQFSMIHMGFWDPLSCHVYKPDLPPTGLSSWTKMRLNWIEPSKIVVVNLGQTTTVTLDPLDSADSSTLVIKIPLTSDTFYLVENRQKVGFDQYIPSSGILIAYADDGYKGECRYGQGPVQLMDANPSVPYLQGAAFDIGKKEIFVDVQNNLAIILLRKVDLSYEIEITTADEIDITSTNCVFPAFPEGFQRTK
;
A
#
# COMPACT_ATOMS: atom_id res chain seq x y z
N MET A 1 -43.26 23.88 -13.64
CA MET A 1 -44.42 23.67 -12.76
C MET A 1 -44.47 22.19 -12.38
N PHE A 2 -44.70 21.91 -11.08
CA PHE A 2 -44.79 20.59 -10.42
C PHE A 2 -43.48 19.81 -10.27
N LYS A 3 -43.11 19.24 -9.12
CA LYS A 3 -43.54 19.36 -7.72
C LYS A 3 -42.42 18.67 -6.91
N ALA A 4 -41.83 19.35 -5.93
CA ALA A 4 -40.93 18.72 -4.96
C ALA A 4 -41.78 18.04 -3.88
N SER A 5 -41.53 16.75 -3.61
CA SER A 5 -42.10 16.02 -2.49
C SER A 5 -41.08 15.91 -1.36
N GLN A 6 -41.37 16.61 -0.25
CA GLN A 6 -40.76 16.41 1.05
C GLN A 6 -41.31 15.13 1.70
N LEU A 7 -40.41 14.29 2.21
CA LEU A 7 -40.55 13.39 3.37
C LEU A 7 -39.11 13.24 3.88
N GLY A 8 -38.71 13.44 5.13
CA GLY A 8 -39.40 13.41 6.41
C GLY A 8 -38.44 12.68 7.37
N LEU A 9 -37.36 13.34 7.83
CA LEU A 9 -36.44 12.76 8.82
C LEU A 9 -37.11 12.76 10.19
N ALA A 10 -37.36 11.57 10.73
CA ALA A 10 -37.75 11.38 12.11
C ALA A 10 -36.50 11.41 12.99
N SER A 11 -36.34 12.50 13.75
CA SER A 11 -35.34 12.62 14.81
C SER A 11 -35.77 11.79 16.03
N LEU A 12 -35.00 10.78 16.40
CA LEU A 12 -35.20 10.03 17.63
C LEU A 12 -34.51 10.77 18.80
N PHE A 13 -35.31 11.46 19.61
CA PHE A 13 -34.91 12.02 20.90
C PHE A 13 -34.78 10.88 21.93
N LEU A 14 -33.58 10.66 22.49
CA LEU A 14 -33.39 9.79 23.64
C LEU A 14 -33.48 10.61 24.93
N LEU A 15 -34.46 10.28 25.77
CA LEU A 15 -34.67 10.85 27.10
C LEU A 15 -33.52 10.46 28.04
N MET A 16 -32.85 11.46 28.61
CA MET A 16 -31.98 11.31 29.77
C MET A 16 -32.86 11.26 31.04
N THR A 17 -32.91 10.09 31.69
CA THR A 17 -33.42 9.96 33.06
C THR A 17 -32.28 9.71 34.02
N SER A 18 -32.12 10.63 34.96
CA SER A 18 -31.21 10.60 36.11
C SER A 18 -31.59 9.54 37.14
N CYS A 19 -30.62 8.78 37.66
CA CYS A 19 -30.73 8.11 38.96
C CYS A 19 -29.35 7.99 39.65
N ALA A 20 -29.27 8.64 40.82
CA ALA A 20 -28.56 8.32 42.06
C ALA A 20 -27.17 7.61 42.06
N GLY A 21 -26.16 8.37 42.53
CA GLY A 21 -25.31 8.09 43.72
C GLY A 21 -24.42 6.83 43.75
N PRO A 22 -23.08 6.97 43.89
CA PRO A 22 -22.21 5.81 44.08
C PRO A 22 -22.19 5.35 45.54
N THR A 23 -22.51 4.08 45.77
CA THR A 23 -22.21 3.34 47.01
C THR A 23 -20.79 2.77 46.92
N THR A 24 -19.97 3.12 47.90
CA THR A 24 -18.62 2.59 48.14
C THR A 24 -18.67 1.12 48.54
N ALA A 25 -17.99 0.25 47.79
CA ALA A 25 -17.70 -1.12 48.19
C ALA A 25 -16.18 -1.31 48.31
N THR A 26 -15.75 -1.62 49.53
CA THR A 26 -14.38 -1.90 49.97
C THR A 26 -13.95 -3.30 49.50
N VAL A 27 -12.79 -3.41 48.84
CA VAL A 27 -12.15 -4.68 48.48
C VAL A 27 -11.14 -5.06 49.57
N PRO A 28 -11.13 -6.30 50.11
CA PRO A 28 -10.12 -6.72 51.08
C PRO A 28 -8.79 -7.07 50.41
N SER A 29 -7.70 -6.60 50.99
CA SER A 29 -6.33 -6.98 50.66
C SER A 29 -6.06 -8.45 50.99
N THR A 30 -5.57 -9.23 50.02
CA THR A 30 -5.00 -10.56 50.27
C THR A 30 -3.51 -10.56 49.96
N THR A 31 -2.73 -10.99 50.95
CA THR A 31 -1.27 -11.11 50.94
C THR A 31 -0.81 -12.19 49.96
N PRO A 32 0.30 -12.03 49.22
CA PRO A 32 0.86 -13.11 48.42
C PRO A 32 1.55 -14.14 49.32
N ALA A 33 1.21 -15.42 49.13
CA ALA A 33 1.91 -16.55 49.73
C ALA A 33 3.18 -16.87 48.94
N THR A 34 4.29 -17.03 49.66
CA THR A 34 5.59 -17.47 49.15
C THR A 34 5.52 -18.93 48.69
N ILE A 35 5.83 -19.21 47.43
CA ILE A 35 6.05 -20.58 46.91
C ILE A 35 7.48 -20.67 46.40
N THR A 36 8.27 -21.51 47.06
CA THR A 36 9.62 -21.92 46.70
C THR A 36 9.57 -22.95 45.57
N THR A 37 10.35 -22.74 44.51
CA THR A 37 10.60 -23.74 43.45
C THR A 37 12.10 -24.05 43.35
N PRO A 38 12.48 -25.31 43.08
CA PRO A 38 13.87 -25.76 43.16
C PRO A 38 14.66 -25.41 41.89
N THR A 39 15.91 -24.99 42.10
CA THR A 39 16.91 -24.71 41.06
C THR A 39 17.40 -26.02 40.42
N SER A 40 17.20 -26.17 39.11
CA SER A 40 17.91 -27.15 38.29
C SER A 40 18.93 -26.41 37.43
N THR A 41 20.22 -26.65 37.70
CA THR A 41 21.34 -26.15 36.89
C THR A 41 21.56 -27.08 35.70
N LEU A 42 21.28 -26.59 34.49
CA LEU A 42 21.74 -27.19 33.24
C LEU A 42 23.02 -26.47 32.81
N THR A 43 24.11 -27.23 32.75
CA THR A 43 25.42 -26.80 32.25
C THR A 43 25.44 -26.97 30.74
N VAL A 44 25.60 -25.88 29.98
CA VAL A 44 25.80 -25.94 28.52
C VAL A 44 27.27 -25.63 28.23
N THR A 45 27.97 -26.60 27.64
CA THR A 45 29.34 -26.44 27.12
C THR A 45 29.26 -25.92 25.68
N PRO A 46 29.96 -24.83 25.30
CA PRO A 46 29.98 -24.38 23.92
C PRO A 46 31.07 -25.11 23.12
N THR A 47 30.69 -25.81 22.06
CA THR A 47 31.61 -26.31 21.04
C THR A 47 31.79 -25.23 19.96
N GLN A 48 32.96 -24.60 19.89
CA GLN A 48 33.30 -23.69 18.80
C GLN A 48 33.77 -24.50 17.58
N THR A 49 33.06 -24.38 16.46
CA THR A 49 33.58 -24.74 15.14
C THR A 49 33.88 -23.43 14.42
N GLN A 50 35.16 -23.12 14.19
CA GLN A 50 35.58 -21.97 13.39
C GLN A 50 35.45 -22.33 11.90
N THR A 51 34.50 -21.72 11.22
CA THR A 51 34.46 -21.65 9.76
C THR A 51 35.23 -20.42 9.30
N LEU A 52 36.23 -20.63 8.44
CA LEU A 52 37.02 -19.59 7.78
C LEU A 52 36.09 -18.69 6.95
N ILE A 53 36.03 -17.41 7.30
CA ILE A 53 35.31 -16.38 6.54
C ILE A 53 36.19 -15.99 5.34
N THR A 54 35.82 -16.45 4.15
CA THR A 54 36.28 -15.84 2.90
C THR A 54 35.51 -14.55 2.68
N THR A 55 36.23 -13.44 2.49
CA THR A 55 35.66 -12.14 2.14
C THR A 55 34.82 -12.25 0.87
N PRO A 56 33.54 -11.81 0.86
CA PRO A 56 32.75 -11.82 -0.35
C PRO A 56 33.26 -10.77 -1.35
N THR A 57 33.31 -11.15 -2.62
CA THR A 57 33.39 -10.23 -3.76
C THR A 57 32.21 -9.25 -3.69
N PRO A 58 32.39 -7.94 -4.00
CA PRO A 58 31.28 -6.99 -3.95
C PRO A 58 30.17 -7.44 -4.90
N THR A 59 29.01 -7.75 -4.33
CA THR A 59 27.73 -7.87 -5.04
C THR A 59 27.46 -6.56 -5.79
N PRO A 60 26.72 -6.57 -6.92
CA PRO A 60 26.23 -5.32 -7.51
C PRO A 60 25.54 -4.51 -6.40
N GLU A 61 25.89 -3.24 -6.24
CA GLU A 61 25.26 -2.37 -5.25
C GLU A 61 23.74 -2.53 -5.36
N ASN A 62 23.07 -2.78 -4.23
CA ASN A 62 21.61 -2.93 -4.20
C ASN A 62 20.94 -1.60 -4.56
N THR A 63 20.77 -1.33 -5.86
CA THR A 63 20.14 -0.11 -6.37
C THR A 63 18.66 -0.04 -6.03
N LEU A 64 18.01 -1.18 -5.83
CA LEU A 64 16.58 -1.29 -5.50
C LEU A 64 16.26 -0.87 -4.05
N GLY A 65 17.19 -1.02 -3.12
CA GLY A 65 16.92 -0.80 -1.69
C GLY A 65 16.12 -1.95 -1.08
N VAL A 66 15.19 -1.65 -0.17
CA VAL A 66 14.24 -2.65 0.38
C VAL A 66 13.32 -3.14 -0.73
N HIS A 67 13.29 -4.45 -0.98
CA HIS A 67 12.41 -5.07 -1.99
C HIS A 67 12.14 -6.55 -1.69
N THR A 68 10.97 -7.05 -2.11
CA THR A 68 10.66 -8.49 -2.14
C THR A 68 11.25 -9.15 -3.38
N THR A 69 11.60 -10.43 -3.30
CA THR A 69 12.00 -11.25 -4.46
C THR A 69 10.90 -12.15 -4.97
N GLU A 70 9.75 -12.19 -4.28
CA GLU A 70 8.69 -13.18 -4.53
C GLU A 70 7.60 -12.67 -5.49
N ALA A 71 7.58 -11.36 -5.80
CA ALA A 71 6.54 -10.73 -6.61
C ALA A 71 6.80 -10.79 -8.13
N ILE A 72 7.53 -11.80 -8.60
CA ILE A 72 7.87 -12.02 -10.01
C ILE A 72 7.41 -13.41 -10.46
N ASP A 73 7.42 -13.67 -11.76
CA ASP A 73 6.96 -14.91 -12.37
C ASP A 73 5.46 -15.22 -12.07
N GLU A 74 5.10 -16.50 -12.10
CA GLU A 74 3.74 -16.97 -11.86
C GLU A 74 3.34 -16.80 -10.39
N GLN A 75 2.23 -16.10 -10.17
CA GLN A 75 1.60 -15.92 -8.87
C GLN A 75 0.29 -16.71 -8.82
N LYS A 76 0.32 -17.90 -8.18
CA LYS A 76 -0.86 -18.77 -8.09
C LYS A 76 -1.83 -18.30 -7.01
N ILE A 77 -3.07 -18.02 -7.40
CA ILE A 77 -4.15 -17.54 -6.51
C ILE A 77 -5.29 -18.56 -6.45
N ILE A 78 -5.76 -18.88 -5.26
CA ILE A 78 -7.09 -19.49 -5.10
C ILE A 78 -8.09 -18.42 -4.67
N VAL A 79 -9.18 -18.28 -5.44
CA VAL A 79 -10.27 -17.36 -5.13
C VAL A 79 -11.41 -18.14 -4.46
N ILE A 80 -11.66 -17.85 -3.19
CA ILE A 80 -12.77 -18.41 -2.42
C ILE A 80 -13.98 -17.48 -2.61
N MET A 81 -15.05 -17.99 -3.22
CA MET A 81 -16.33 -17.28 -3.24
C MET A 81 -17.08 -17.58 -1.93
N ALA A 82 -17.31 -16.56 -1.11
CA ALA A 82 -17.91 -16.69 0.21
C ALA A 82 -19.23 -15.91 0.30
N ASP A 83 -20.33 -16.62 0.47
CA ASP A 83 -21.69 -16.08 0.55
C ASP A 83 -22.16 -15.95 2.00
N PHE A 84 -23.14 -15.08 2.24
CA PHE A 84 -23.78 -14.92 3.55
C PHE A 84 -25.23 -15.43 3.53
N PRO A 85 -25.75 -15.95 4.66
CA PRO A 85 -27.13 -16.47 4.72
C PRO A 85 -28.22 -15.43 4.41
N ASP A 86 -27.93 -14.14 4.57
CA ASP A 86 -28.86 -13.01 4.45
C ASP A 86 -28.57 -12.10 3.25
N VAL A 87 -27.61 -12.45 2.40
CA VAL A 87 -27.23 -11.68 1.21
C VAL A 87 -27.30 -12.55 -0.03
N THR A 88 -27.72 -11.97 -1.15
CA THR A 88 -27.72 -12.64 -2.45
C THR A 88 -26.59 -12.04 -3.30
N PRO A 89 -25.62 -12.85 -3.77
CA PRO A 89 -24.57 -12.39 -4.67
C PRO A 89 -25.18 -11.88 -5.99
N THR A 90 -24.54 -10.88 -6.58
CA THR A 90 -24.98 -10.25 -7.83
C THR A 90 -24.09 -10.60 -9.01
N LEU A 91 -22.84 -11.01 -8.76
CA LEU A 91 -21.92 -11.41 -9.81
C LEU A 91 -21.90 -12.92 -10.00
N SER A 92 -21.77 -13.34 -11.26
CA SER A 92 -21.54 -14.75 -11.61
C SER A 92 -20.09 -15.16 -11.36
N LYS A 93 -19.87 -16.49 -11.24
CA LYS A 93 -18.51 -17.08 -11.17
C LYS A 93 -17.61 -16.62 -12.31
N GLU A 94 -18.16 -16.49 -13.53
CA GLU A 94 -17.42 -16.02 -14.71
C GLU A 94 -17.00 -14.55 -14.58
N GLN A 95 -17.87 -13.69 -14.05
CA GLN A 95 -17.52 -12.28 -13.82
C GLN A 95 -16.44 -12.13 -12.75
N ILE A 96 -16.49 -12.92 -11.67
CA ILE A 96 -15.43 -12.94 -10.64
C ILE A 96 -14.12 -13.46 -11.25
N TYR A 97 -14.18 -14.52 -12.06
CA TYR A 97 -13.01 -15.05 -12.77
C TYR A 97 -12.36 -13.99 -13.65
N ASN A 98 -13.14 -13.35 -14.53
CA ASN A 98 -12.62 -12.32 -15.44
C ASN A 98 -12.01 -11.15 -14.67
N LYS A 99 -12.62 -10.72 -13.57
CA LYS A 99 -12.10 -9.62 -12.77
C LYS A 99 -10.70 -9.91 -12.20
N VAL A 100 -10.43 -11.14 -11.75
CA VAL A 100 -9.15 -11.51 -11.13
C VAL A 100 -8.12 -12.01 -12.15
N PHE A 101 -8.52 -12.88 -13.07
CA PHE A 101 -7.58 -13.57 -13.97
C PHE A 101 -7.54 -12.99 -15.39
N VAL A 102 -8.31 -11.95 -15.67
CA VAL A 102 -8.22 -11.18 -16.93
C VAL A 102 -7.90 -9.73 -16.61
N ASP A 103 -8.82 -9.00 -15.99
CA ASP A 103 -8.69 -7.54 -15.81
C ASP A 103 -7.54 -7.16 -14.85
N LEU A 104 -7.46 -7.87 -13.70
CA LEU A 104 -6.39 -7.64 -12.73
C LEU A 104 -5.05 -8.19 -13.23
N ASP A 105 -5.04 -9.36 -13.89
CA ASP A 105 -3.84 -9.92 -14.51
C ASP A 105 -3.25 -8.97 -15.57
N ASP A 106 -4.09 -8.41 -16.44
CA ASP A 106 -3.69 -7.42 -17.46
C ASP A 106 -3.00 -6.21 -16.82
N TYR A 107 -3.56 -5.69 -15.72
CA TYR A 107 -2.95 -4.60 -14.97
C TYR A 107 -1.57 -4.97 -14.40
N PHE A 108 -1.43 -6.14 -13.79
CA PHE A 108 -0.15 -6.55 -13.18
C PHE A 108 0.91 -6.95 -14.21
N ARG A 109 0.52 -7.53 -15.36
CA ARG A 109 1.42 -7.76 -16.49
C ARG A 109 1.99 -6.45 -17.03
N ASP A 110 1.14 -5.46 -17.25
CA ASP A 110 1.57 -4.14 -17.71
C ASP A 110 2.48 -3.46 -16.68
N ALA A 111 2.00 -3.35 -15.43
CA ALA A 111 2.72 -2.65 -14.37
C ALA A 111 4.10 -3.28 -14.06
N SER A 112 4.26 -4.58 -14.27
CA SER A 112 5.50 -5.33 -14.03
C SER A 112 6.41 -5.47 -15.25
N TYR A 113 6.06 -4.86 -16.40
CA TYR A 113 6.76 -5.06 -17.67
C TYR A 113 6.80 -6.53 -18.12
N GLY A 114 5.73 -7.27 -17.84
CA GLY A 114 5.59 -8.69 -18.12
C GLY A 114 6.36 -9.62 -17.19
N LYS A 115 6.98 -9.10 -16.12
CA LYS A 115 7.75 -9.91 -15.18
C LYS A 115 6.90 -10.79 -14.27
N MET A 116 5.61 -10.49 -14.12
CA MET A 116 4.72 -11.29 -13.29
C MET A 116 3.35 -11.46 -13.94
N TRP A 117 2.64 -12.52 -13.54
CA TRP A 117 1.26 -12.77 -13.93
C TRP A 117 0.54 -13.67 -12.94
N PHE A 118 -0.79 -13.66 -12.96
CA PHE A 118 -1.64 -14.53 -12.16
C PHE A 118 -2.08 -15.77 -12.92
N THR A 119 -2.16 -16.88 -12.19
CA THR A 119 -2.92 -18.08 -12.59
C THR A 119 -3.66 -18.61 -11.37
N GLY A 120 -4.63 -19.50 -11.58
CA GLY A 120 -5.33 -20.12 -10.47
C GLY A 120 -6.77 -20.47 -10.77
N ASP A 121 -7.53 -20.65 -9.71
CA ASP A 121 -8.86 -21.25 -9.73
C ASP A 121 -9.84 -20.51 -8.81
N LEU A 122 -11.14 -20.75 -9.05
CA LEU A 122 -12.22 -20.34 -8.16
C LEU A 122 -12.83 -21.56 -7.48
N THR A 123 -12.99 -21.49 -6.16
CA THR A 123 -13.67 -22.49 -5.34
C THR A 123 -14.94 -21.95 -4.70
N GLY A 124 -15.88 -22.84 -4.35
CA GLY A 124 -17.20 -22.49 -3.83
C GLY A 124 -18.27 -22.25 -4.91
N PRO A 125 -19.37 -21.53 -4.59
CA PRO A 125 -19.53 -20.68 -3.40
C PRO A 125 -19.72 -21.45 -2.10
N TYR A 126 -19.21 -20.88 -1.01
CA TYR A 126 -19.37 -21.41 0.35
C TYR A 126 -20.25 -20.48 1.18
N MET A 127 -21.25 -21.06 1.84
CA MET A 127 -22.09 -20.32 2.77
C MET A 127 -21.37 -20.15 4.11
N LEU A 128 -21.09 -18.92 4.50
CA LEU A 128 -20.54 -18.59 5.82
C LEU A 128 -21.59 -18.83 6.94
N PRO A 129 -21.15 -19.12 8.17
CA PRO A 129 -22.05 -19.51 9.26
C PRO A 129 -22.92 -18.36 9.80
N TYR A 130 -22.53 -17.10 9.59
CA TYR A 130 -23.20 -15.93 10.19
C TYR A 130 -23.68 -14.93 9.13
N PRO A 131 -24.72 -14.13 9.44
CA PRO A 131 -25.15 -13.03 8.58
C PRO A 131 -24.06 -11.97 8.41
N ILE A 132 -24.11 -11.21 7.31
CA ILE A 132 -23.07 -10.24 6.95
C ILE A 132 -22.77 -9.20 8.06
N VAL A 133 -23.79 -8.81 8.82
CA VAL A 133 -23.67 -7.81 9.89
C VAL A 133 -22.72 -8.25 11.02
N ASP A 134 -22.60 -9.56 11.26
CA ASP A 134 -21.71 -10.08 12.29
C ASP A 134 -20.24 -9.92 11.87
N TYR A 135 -19.98 -9.92 10.56
CA TYR A 135 -18.66 -9.67 9.97
C TYR A 135 -18.38 -8.21 9.60
N ASN A 136 -19.33 -7.29 9.78
CA ASN A 136 -19.12 -5.90 9.39
C ASN A 136 -17.94 -5.27 10.13
N ILE A 137 -17.02 -4.73 9.33
CA ILE A 137 -15.77 -4.05 9.72
C ILE A 137 -15.85 -2.60 9.24
N LEU A 138 -15.33 -1.66 10.02
CA LEU A 138 -15.27 -0.25 9.62
C LEU A 138 -14.31 -0.05 8.45
N ILE A 139 -14.66 0.86 7.54
CA ILE A 139 -13.82 1.22 6.38
C ILE A 139 -12.47 1.84 6.78
N SER A 140 -12.37 2.41 7.99
CA SER A 140 -11.11 2.89 8.55
C SER A 140 -10.30 1.71 9.06
N ASN A 141 -9.16 1.44 8.42
CA ASN A 141 -8.28 0.33 8.81
C ASN A 141 -7.81 0.45 10.26
N LEU A 142 -7.62 1.68 10.75
CA LEU A 142 -7.18 1.95 12.11
C LEU A 142 -8.25 1.58 13.16
N LEU A 143 -9.53 1.77 12.83
CA LEU A 143 -10.66 1.55 13.74
C LEU A 143 -11.35 0.20 13.53
N ALA A 144 -10.94 -0.57 12.52
CA ALA A 144 -11.46 -1.88 12.20
C ALA A 144 -11.35 -2.87 13.37
N ASP A 145 -12.42 -3.63 13.63
CA ASP A 145 -12.38 -4.74 14.59
C ASP A 145 -11.66 -5.94 13.96
N LYS A 146 -10.39 -6.09 14.32
CA LYS A 146 -9.52 -7.14 13.79
C LYS A 146 -9.91 -8.55 14.23
N THR A 147 -10.75 -8.70 15.26
CA THR A 147 -11.30 -10.01 15.63
C THR A 147 -12.30 -10.51 14.61
N LYS A 148 -13.09 -9.60 14.02
CA LYS A 148 -14.01 -9.91 12.92
C LYS A 148 -13.29 -10.21 11.61
N VAL A 149 -12.18 -9.50 11.34
CA VAL A 149 -11.28 -9.82 10.21
C VAL A 149 -10.80 -11.26 10.31
N LEU A 150 -10.28 -11.65 11.48
CA LEU A 150 -9.81 -13.01 11.71
C LEU A 150 -10.94 -14.04 11.59
N ALA A 151 -12.12 -13.75 12.15
CA ALA A 151 -13.28 -14.64 12.07
C ALA A 151 -13.73 -14.88 10.62
N LEU A 152 -13.88 -13.82 9.81
CA LEU A 152 -14.26 -13.94 8.40
C LEU A 152 -13.24 -14.77 7.62
N VAL A 153 -11.95 -14.46 7.77
CA VAL A 153 -10.88 -15.19 7.09
C VAL A 153 -10.88 -16.65 7.49
N GLN A 154 -10.99 -16.96 8.79
CA GLN A 154 -10.99 -18.33 9.26
C GLN A 154 -12.22 -19.11 8.79
N ASP A 155 -13.42 -18.52 8.86
CA ASP A 155 -14.65 -19.19 8.43
C ASP A 155 -14.64 -19.49 6.93
N ALA A 156 -14.13 -18.57 6.10
CA ALA A 156 -14.00 -18.80 4.66
C ALA A 156 -12.96 -19.88 4.32
N LEU A 157 -11.79 -19.85 4.97
CA LEU A 157 -10.76 -20.87 4.79
C LEU A 157 -11.26 -22.25 5.24
N ASP A 158 -11.90 -22.33 6.41
CA ASP A 158 -12.44 -23.56 6.97
C ASP A 158 -13.54 -24.18 6.09
N ALA A 159 -14.34 -23.36 5.42
CA ALA A 159 -15.37 -23.83 4.50
C ALA A 159 -14.77 -24.46 3.24
N ALA A 160 -13.64 -23.90 2.74
CA ALA A 160 -12.95 -24.38 1.55
C ALA A 160 -11.92 -25.51 1.81
N ASP A 161 -11.51 -25.70 3.07
CA ASP A 161 -10.43 -26.61 3.49
C ASP A 161 -10.63 -28.09 3.08
N GLY A 162 -11.88 -28.52 2.92
CA GLY A 162 -12.18 -29.87 2.44
C GLY A 162 -11.98 -30.08 0.93
N ASP A 163 -12.00 -29.00 0.16
CA ASP A 163 -12.04 -29.03 -1.32
C ASP A 163 -10.75 -28.51 -1.96
N VAL A 164 -9.94 -27.77 -1.21
CA VAL A 164 -8.75 -27.07 -1.71
C VAL A 164 -7.50 -27.56 -0.98
N ASP A 165 -6.49 -27.94 -1.75
CA ASP A 165 -5.12 -28.06 -1.25
C ASP A 165 -4.42 -26.70 -1.37
N PHE A 166 -4.45 -25.92 -0.30
CA PHE A 166 -3.90 -24.56 -0.27
C PHE A 166 -2.38 -24.50 -0.50
N SER A 167 -1.66 -25.61 -0.33
CA SER A 167 -0.21 -25.65 -0.56
C SER A 167 0.19 -25.43 -2.03
N GLN A 168 -0.77 -25.51 -2.95
CA GLN A 168 -0.57 -25.27 -4.38
C GLN A 168 -0.64 -23.79 -4.79
N TYR A 169 -1.03 -22.90 -3.86
CA TYR A 169 -1.28 -21.49 -4.14
C TYR A 169 -0.40 -20.59 -3.25
N SER A 170 0.14 -19.53 -3.85
CA SER A 170 0.92 -18.51 -3.14
C SER A 170 0.02 -17.58 -2.32
N HIS A 171 -1.22 -17.41 -2.77
CA HIS A 171 -2.13 -16.36 -2.32
C HIS A 171 -3.57 -16.88 -2.25
N VAL A 172 -4.30 -16.39 -1.24
CA VAL A 172 -5.76 -16.61 -1.13
C VAL A 172 -6.47 -15.28 -1.29
N MET A 173 -7.44 -15.22 -2.19
CA MET A 173 -8.38 -14.11 -2.29
C MET A 173 -9.77 -14.60 -1.86
N ILE A 174 -10.41 -13.89 -0.94
CA ILE A 174 -11.79 -14.18 -0.55
C ILE A 174 -12.68 -13.12 -1.21
N VAL A 175 -13.52 -13.54 -2.14
CA VAL A 175 -14.52 -12.67 -2.78
C VAL A 175 -15.86 -12.93 -2.12
N LEU A 176 -16.35 -11.91 -1.43
CA LEU A 176 -17.62 -11.92 -0.72
C LEU A 176 -18.74 -11.76 -1.74
N GLY A 177 -19.73 -12.64 -1.67
CA GLY A 177 -21.01 -12.54 -2.40
C GLY A 177 -21.90 -11.42 -1.87
N ALA A 178 -21.34 -10.22 -1.73
CA ALA A 178 -21.97 -9.03 -1.18
C ALA A 178 -21.36 -7.76 -1.78
N SER A 179 -22.22 -6.79 -2.08
CA SER A 179 -21.81 -5.49 -2.60
C SER A 179 -21.11 -4.61 -1.56
N VAL A 180 -20.38 -3.59 -2.02
CA VAL A 180 -19.74 -2.57 -1.18
C VAL A 180 -20.75 -1.77 -0.34
N GLN A 181 -22.03 -1.70 -0.75
CA GLN A 181 -23.07 -1.06 0.07
C GLN A 181 -23.57 -1.97 1.19
N GLN A 182 -23.43 -3.28 1.04
CA GLN A 182 -23.84 -4.28 2.04
C GLN A 182 -22.71 -4.59 3.02
N PHE A 183 -21.45 -4.60 2.55
CA PHE A 183 -20.26 -4.82 3.36
C PHE A 183 -19.53 -3.52 3.66
N THR A 184 -19.58 -3.05 4.92
CA THR A 184 -19.02 -1.75 5.31
C THR A 184 -17.50 -1.62 5.14
N GLY A 185 -16.80 -2.74 4.97
CA GLY A 185 -15.34 -2.79 4.79
C GLY A 185 -14.84 -2.57 3.37
N VAL A 186 -15.70 -2.65 2.34
CA VAL A 186 -15.35 -2.62 0.89
C VAL A 186 -14.36 -3.73 0.46
N CYS A 187 -13.11 -3.64 0.91
CA CYS A 187 -12.05 -4.62 0.72
C CYS A 187 -10.91 -4.36 1.72
N TYR A 188 -10.06 -5.35 1.95
CA TYR A 188 -8.82 -5.18 2.70
C TYR A 188 -7.84 -6.34 2.50
N CYS A 189 -6.56 -6.04 2.62
CA CYS A 189 -5.53 -7.05 2.87
C CYS A 189 -5.60 -7.49 4.35
N ALA A 190 -5.89 -8.77 4.58
CA ALA A 190 -5.89 -9.34 5.93
C ALA A 190 -4.45 -9.66 6.37
N ILE A 191 -3.71 -10.36 5.51
CA ILE A 191 -2.31 -10.75 5.73
C ILE A 191 -1.51 -10.39 4.46
N PRO A 192 -0.46 -9.55 4.55
CA PRO A 192 0.17 -9.01 5.76
C PRO A 192 -0.49 -7.73 6.33
N GLY A 193 -1.70 -7.37 5.88
CA GLY A 193 -2.38 -6.12 6.24
C GLY A 193 -2.90 -6.04 7.68
N MET A 194 -4.23 -5.97 7.86
CA MET A 194 -4.85 -5.67 9.16
C MET A 194 -4.46 -6.62 10.29
N LEU A 195 -4.35 -7.92 10.02
CA LEU A 195 -3.95 -8.93 11.00
C LEU A 195 -2.44 -8.87 11.29
N GLY A 196 -1.64 -8.51 10.29
CA GLY A 196 -0.19 -8.29 10.45
C GLY A 196 0.13 -7.20 11.47
N GLN A 197 -0.73 -6.19 11.61
CA GLN A 197 -0.60 -5.16 12.65
C GLN A 197 -0.80 -5.70 14.08
N LEU A 198 -1.34 -6.90 14.25
CA LEU A 198 -1.41 -7.62 15.53
C LEU A 198 -0.29 -8.66 15.69
N GLY A 199 0.66 -8.70 14.75
CA GLY A 199 1.69 -9.74 14.69
C GLY A 199 1.19 -11.09 14.16
N ILE A 200 -0.03 -11.15 13.61
CA ILE A 200 -0.57 -12.35 12.97
C ILE A 200 -0.09 -12.36 11.52
N SER A 201 0.96 -13.13 11.25
CA SER A 201 1.54 -13.30 9.91
C SER A 201 1.05 -14.53 9.17
N LYS A 202 0.26 -15.38 9.82
CA LYS A 202 -0.32 -16.58 9.24
C LYS A 202 -1.57 -17.04 10.00
N VAL A 203 -2.43 -17.75 9.28
CA VAL A 203 -3.55 -18.51 9.83
C VAL A 203 -3.39 -19.98 9.44
N ILE A 204 -4.04 -20.87 10.19
CA ILE A 204 -3.92 -22.32 10.00
C ILE A 204 -5.34 -22.87 9.77
N THR A 205 -5.53 -23.62 8.69
CA THR A 205 -6.82 -24.26 8.39
C THR A 205 -7.07 -25.46 9.32
N LYS A 206 -8.29 -26.00 9.35
CA LYS A 206 -8.64 -27.19 10.16
C LYS A 206 -7.77 -28.42 9.84
N SER A 207 -7.43 -28.61 8.57
CA SER A 207 -6.55 -29.67 8.07
C SER A 207 -5.06 -29.42 8.39
N GLY A 208 -4.71 -28.22 8.84
CA GLY A 208 -3.36 -27.85 9.27
C GLY A 208 -2.54 -27.10 8.21
N GLN A 209 -3.14 -26.67 7.10
CA GLN A 209 -2.42 -25.89 6.08
C GLN A 209 -2.15 -24.46 6.56
N ILE A 210 -0.97 -23.94 6.24
CA ILE A 210 -0.52 -22.61 6.68
C ILE A 210 -0.78 -21.61 5.55
N ILE A 211 -1.53 -20.56 5.85
CA ILE A 211 -1.82 -19.47 4.91
C ILE A 211 -1.20 -18.18 5.42
N SER A 212 -0.36 -17.55 4.60
CA SER A 212 0.39 -16.33 4.97
C SER A 212 0.13 -15.14 4.05
N SER A 213 -0.83 -15.24 3.14
CA SER A 213 -1.19 -14.14 2.23
C SER A 213 -2.67 -14.21 1.89
N VAL A 214 -3.44 -13.25 2.39
CA VAL A 214 -4.91 -13.23 2.27
C VAL A 214 -5.42 -11.80 2.08
N ALA A 215 -6.27 -11.60 1.06
CA ALA A 215 -7.09 -10.39 0.92
C ALA A 215 -8.57 -10.74 0.76
N VAL A 216 -9.43 -9.80 1.14
CA VAL A 216 -10.89 -9.94 1.15
C VAL A 216 -11.50 -8.80 0.34
N PHE A 217 -12.45 -9.12 -0.53
CA PHE A 217 -13.07 -8.18 -1.46
C PHE A 217 -14.58 -8.34 -1.48
N SER A 218 -15.34 -7.25 -1.42
CA SER A 218 -16.71 -7.25 -1.95
C SER A 218 -16.69 -7.54 -3.45
N GLU A 219 -17.64 -8.33 -3.95
CA GLU A 219 -17.69 -8.75 -5.36
C GLU A 219 -17.65 -7.58 -6.35
N ASP A 220 -18.27 -6.45 -6.02
CA ASP A 220 -18.43 -5.29 -6.89
C ASP A 220 -17.46 -4.13 -6.59
N CYS A 221 -16.48 -4.29 -5.67
CA CYS A 221 -15.48 -3.24 -5.44
C CYS A 221 -14.63 -2.99 -6.70
N TYR A 222 -14.15 -1.77 -6.92
CA TYR A 222 -13.50 -1.41 -8.20
C TYR A 222 -12.21 -2.20 -8.45
N LEU A 223 -11.77 -2.31 -9.71
CA LEU A 223 -10.51 -2.99 -10.05
C LEU A 223 -9.30 -2.43 -9.28
N GLY A 224 -9.27 -1.13 -9.04
CA GLY A 224 -8.20 -0.51 -8.25
C GLY A 224 -8.22 -0.86 -6.75
N ASN A 225 -9.35 -1.28 -6.20
CA ASN A 225 -9.43 -1.89 -4.87
C ASN A 225 -8.73 -3.27 -4.86
N PHE A 226 -9.03 -4.10 -5.87
CA PHE A 226 -8.33 -5.37 -6.08
C PHE A 226 -6.81 -5.15 -6.23
N ALA A 227 -6.40 -4.20 -7.08
CA ALA A 227 -4.99 -3.87 -7.27
C ALA A 227 -4.30 -3.48 -5.96
N HIS A 228 -4.90 -2.56 -5.17
CA HIS A 228 -4.34 -2.08 -3.92
C HIS A 228 -4.01 -3.19 -2.92
N ASP A 229 -5.00 -4.02 -2.58
CA ASP A 229 -4.78 -5.06 -1.56
C ASP A 229 -3.91 -6.21 -2.08
N THR A 230 -3.92 -6.45 -3.39
CA THR A 230 -3.01 -7.42 -4.03
C THR A 230 -1.56 -6.92 -3.98
N ILE A 231 -1.31 -5.62 -4.14
CA ILE A 231 0.04 -5.05 -3.98
C ILE A 231 0.58 -5.31 -2.56
N HIS A 232 -0.26 -5.18 -1.52
CA HIS A 232 0.12 -5.54 -0.15
C HIS A 232 0.47 -7.02 0.00
N MET A 233 -0.31 -7.91 -0.64
CA MET A 233 -0.05 -9.36 -0.64
C MET A 233 1.28 -9.72 -1.29
N LEU A 234 1.56 -9.14 -2.46
CA LEU A 234 2.79 -9.36 -3.24
C LEU A 234 4.02 -8.80 -2.51
N GLY A 235 3.89 -7.63 -1.89
CA GLY A 235 4.98 -7.02 -1.11
C GLY A 235 5.34 -7.83 0.12
N GLY A 236 4.36 -8.46 0.78
CA GLY A 236 4.60 -9.27 1.96
C GLY A 236 5.06 -8.45 3.18
N PHE A 237 5.72 -9.15 4.12
CA PHE A 237 6.21 -8.58 5.37
C PHE A 237 7.70 -8.86 5.52
N MET A 238 8.51 -7.83 5.72
CA MET A 238 9.96 -7.94 5.88
C MET A 238 10.47 -6.92 6.90
N MET A 239 11.58 -7.24 7.57
CA MET A 239 12.27 -6.28 8.45
C MET A 239 11.38 -5.59 9.49
N GLY A 240 10.35 -6.29 9.99
CA GLY A 240 9.45 -5.77 11.03
C GLY A 240 8.27 -4.93 10.53
N GLY A 241 8.04 -4.82 9.21
CA GLY A 241 6.89 -4.11 8.64
C GLY A 241 6.42 -4.66 7.30
N ARG A 242 5.30 -4.14 6.78
CA ARG A 242 4.93 -4.38 5.37
C ARG A 242 5.95 -3.71 4.46
N VAL A 243 6.35 -4.41 3.40
CA VAL A 243 7.23 -3.83 2.37
C VAL A 243 6.53 -2.66 1.65
N LEU A 244 5.22 -2.81 1.47
CA LEU A 244 4.33 -1.86 0.86
C LEU A 244 3.18 -1.59 1.84
N PRO A 245 3.31 -0.64 2.79
CA PRO A 245 2.18 -0.16 3.57
C PRO A 245 1.25 0.72 2.72
N CYS A 246 0.07 1.06 3.24
CA CYS A 246 -0.79 2.03 2.56
C CYS A 246 -0.06 3.39 2.50
N LEU A 247 -0.20 4.12 1.40
CA LEU A 247 0.40 5.44 1.20
C LEU A 247 -0.61 6.58 1.40
N TYR A 248 -1.67 6.31 2.16
CA TYR A 248 -2.54 7.32 2.74
C TYR A 248 -2.40 7.28 4.25
N ASP A 249 -2.62 8.42 4.90
CA ASP A 249 -2.58 8.55 6.35
C ASP A 249 -3.83 7.93 7.00
N GLN A 250 -3.61 6.95 7.86
CA GLN A 250 -4.69 6.19 8.49
C GLN A 250 -5.43 6.98 9.58
N ASP A 251 -4.79 7.97 10.21
CA ASP A 251 -5.42 8.83 11.21
C ASP A 251 -6.37 9.82 10.52
N LEU A 252 -5.96 10.39 9.38
CA LEU A 252 -6.83 11.22 8.54
C LEU A 252 -7.95 10.41 7.90
N GLN A 253 -7.71 9.16 7.51
CA GLN A 253 -8.77 8.25 7.05
C GLN A 253 -9.78 7.94 8.16
N ALA A 254 -9.33 7.82 9.40
CA ALA A 254 -10.18 7.57 10.57
C ALA A 254 -11.02 8.78 11.01
N THR A 255 -10.74 9.97 10.47
CA THR A 255 -11.45 11.19 10.86
C THR A 255 -12.87 11.20 10.26
N PRO A 256 -13.94 11.43 11.06
CA PRO A 256 -15.30 11.48 10.56
C PRO A 256 -15.49 12.58 9.50
N GLY A 257 -16.01 12.20 8.33
CA GLY A 257 -16.27 13.11 7.22
C GLY A 257 -16.84 12.37 6.02
N ASP A 258 -17.34 13.10 5.03
CA ASP A 258 -17.89 12.50 3.81
C ASP A 258 -16.75 11.97 2.91
N PHE A 259 -16.47 10.66 3.02
CA PHE A 259 -15.62 9.95 2.08
C PHE A 259 -16.38 9.80 0.75
N ARG A 260 -16.00 10.61 -0.26
CA ARG A 260 -16.59 10.68 -1.61
C ARG A 260 -17.88 11.52 -1.79
N GLY A 261 -18.06 12.56 -0.99
CA GLY A 261 -18.92 13.73 -1.32
C GLY A 261 -18.27 15.09 -1.01
N GLY A 262 -16.95 15.10 -0.86
CA GLY A 262 -16.11 16.29 -0.61
C GLY A 262 -14.68 15.86 -0.30
N LEU A 263 -14.09 15.05 -1.18
CA LEU A 263 -12.90 14.24 -0.89
C LEU A 263 -11.69 15.02 -0.39
N GLN A 264 -10.97 14.30 0.50
CA GLN A 264 -9.53 14.20 0.76
C GLN A 264 -9.03 14.84 2.04
N PHE A 265 -8.57 13.96 2.92
CA PHE A 265 -7.55 14.33 3.90
C PHE A 265 -6.43 13.29 3.99
N SER A 266 -6.63 12.01 3.63
CA SER A 266 -5.59 10.99 3.89
C SER A 266 -4.53 10.81 2.80
N MET A 267 -4.77 11.17 1.54
CA MET A 267 -3.87 10.83 0.41
C MET A 267 -2.69 11.80 0.28
N ILE A 268 -1.96 12.00 1.38
CA ILE A 268 -0.95 13.06 1.52
C ILE A 268 0.43 12.67 1.01
N HIS A 269 0.69 11.38 0.74
CA HIS A 269 2.01 10.90 0.34
C HIS A 269 2.20 10.79 -1.18
N MET A 270 1.30 10.09 -1.88
CA MET A 270 1.39 9.90 -3.33
C MET A 270 0.13 10.32 -4.11
N GLY A 271 -0.97 10.65 -3.43
CA GLY A 271 -2.19 11.13 -4.08
C GLY A 271 -2.75 10.12 -5.08
N PHE A 272 -3.05 10.59 -6.30
CA PHE A 272 -3.52 9.74 -7.39
C PHE A 272 -2.40 9.13 -8.25
N TRP A 273 -1.15 9.25 -7.83
CA TRP A 273 0.01 8.78 -8.60
C TRP A 273 0.45 7.36 -8.23
N ASP A 274 -0.16 6.79 -7.19
CA ASP A 274 0.08 5.41 -6.78
C ASP A 274 -1.20 4.80 -6.16
N PRO A 275 -1.64 3.62 -6.64
CA PRO A 275 -2.78 2.89 -6.08
C PRO A 275 -2.71 2.59 -4.58
N LEU A 276 -1.52 2.55 -3.97
CA LEU A 276 -1.36 2.44 -2.53
C LEU A 276 -1.81 3.69 -1.76
N SER A 277 -1.86 4.86 -2.42
CA SER A 277 -2.38 6.09 -1.83
C SER A 277 -3.84 6.32 -2.19
N CYS A 278 -4.28 5.93 -3.40
CA CYS A 278 -5.66 6.01 -3.83
C CYS A 278 -6.11 4.80 -4.65
N HIS A 279 -7.16 4.10 -4.20
CA HIS A 279 -7.70 2.95 -4.92
C HIS A 279 -8.30 3.31 -6.29
N VAL A 280 -8.92 4.48 -6.41
CA VAL A 280 -9.73 4.84 -7.59
C VAL A 280 -9.65 6.34 -7.83
N TYR A 281 -9.07 6.76 -8.96
CA TYR A 281 -9.07 8.16 -9.37
C TYR A 281 -10.48 8.64 -9.76
N LYS A 282 -11.19 7.87 -10.57
CA LYS A 282 -12.61 8.10 -10.92
C LYS A 282 -13.35 6.76 -10.99
N PRO A 283 -14.65 6.71 -10.65
CA PRO A 283 -15.46 5.52 -10.85
C PRO A 283 -15.34 4.98 -12.28
N ASP A 284 -15.39 3.66 -12.42
CA ASP A 284 -15.39 2.92 -13.69
C ASP A 284 -14.12 3.05 -14.54
N LEU A 285 -13.07 3.71 -14.03
CA LEU A 285 -11.75 3.71 -14.65
C LEU A 285 -10.85 2.64 -14.00
N PRO A 286 -9.91 2.07 -14.77
CA PRO A 286 -8.88 1.22 -14.18
C PRO A 286 -8.00 2.03 -13.20
N PRO A 287 -7.26 1.35 -12.31
CA PRO A 287 -6.27 2.02 -11.46
C PRO A 287 -5.23 2.76 -12.31
N THR A 288 -4.63 3.80 -11.73
CA THR A 288 -3.45 4.46 -12.31
C THR A 288 -2.23 3.55 -12.22
N GLY A 289 -1.18 3.85 -12.98
CA GLY A 289 0.10 3.16 -12.85
C GLY A 289 0.75 3.35 -11.48
N LEU A 290 1.63 2.42 -11.14
CA LEU A 290 2.40 2.43 -9.88
C LEU A 290 3.60 3.38 -9.97
N SER A 291 3.96 3.97 -8.84
CA SER A 291 5.20 4.72 -8.70
C SER A 291 6.44 3.83 -8.82
N SER A 292 7.57 4.43 -9.17
CA SER A 292 8.89 3.81 -9.17
C SER A 292 9.23 3.22 -7.81
N TRP A 293 8.87 3.89 -6.71
CA TRP A 293 9.07 3.38 -5.35
C TRP A 293 8.39 2.03 -5.14
N THR A 294 7.12 1.92 -5.55
CA THR A 294 6.36 0.66 -5.46
C THR A 294 6.92 -0.40 -6.40
N LYS A 295 7.19 -0.05 -7.68
CA LYS A 295 7.74 -0.98 -8.67
C LYS A 295 9.13 -1.51 -8.29
N MET A 296 9.99 -0.68 -7.69
CA MET A 296 11.32 -1.11 -7.20
C MET A 296 11.19 -2.12 -6.05
N ARG A 297 10.27 -1.86 -5.11
CA ARG A 297 9.99 -2.76 -3.97
C ARG A 297 9.42 -4.11 -4.36
N LEU A 298 8.72 -4.17 -5.49
CA LEU A 298 8.21 -5.41 -6.09
C LEU A 298 9.25 -6.09 -7.00
N ASN A 299 10.46 -5.55 -7.11
CA ASN A 299 11.53 -6.05 -7.99
C ASN A 299 11.16 -6.03 -9.49
N TRP A 300 10.32 -5.06 -9.90
CA TRP A 300 9.88 -4.95 -11.29
C TRP A 300 10.79 -4.07 -12.14
N ILE A 301 11.50 -3.10 -11.53
CA ILE A 301 12.49 -2.30 -12.24
C ILE A 301 13.81 -3.05 -12.29
N GLU A 302 14.36 -3.26 -13.50
CA GLU A 302 15.69 -3.84 -13.63
C GLU A 302 16.76 -2.88 -13.09
N PRO A 303 17.75 -3.36 -12.30
CA PRO A 303 18.82 -2.51 -11.78
C PRO A 303 19.55 -1.69 -12.84
N SER A 304 19.68 -2.20 -14.06
CA SER A 304 20.31 -1.52 -15.21
C SER A 304 19.54 -0.30 -15.71
N LYS A 305 18.24 -0.19 -15.40
CA LYS A 305 17.36 0.93 -15.77
C LYS A 305 17.28 2.01 -14.69
N ILE A 306 18.08 1.87 -13.63
CA ILE A 306 18.18 2.82 -12.53
C ILE A 306 19.53 3.52 -12.63
N VAL A 307 19.52 4.83 -12.85
CA VAL A 307 20.74 5.65 -12.79
C VAL A 307 20.90 6.17 -11.36
N VAL A 308 22.01 5.81 -10.70
CA VAL A 308 22.35 6.33 -9.38
C VAL A 308 23.24 7.56 -9.54
N VAL A 309 22.84 8.69 -8.96
CA VAL A 309 23.64 9.93 -8.92
C VAL A 309 23.88 10.27 -7.45
N ASN A 310 25.15 10.27 -7.02
CA ASN A 310 25.51 10.60 -5.65
C ASN A 310 25.57 12.11 -5.43
N LEU A 311 25.34 12.55 -4.19
CA LEU A 311 25.44 13.96 -3.82
C LEU A 311 26.82 14.55 -4.21
N GLY A 312 26.81 15.79 -4.69
CA GLY A 312 28.00 16.50 -5.17
C GLY A 312 28.43 16.13 -6.60
N GLN A 313 27.76 15.20 -7.27
CA GLN A 313 27.98 14.93 -8.69
C GLN A 313 27.07 15.82 -9.55
N THR A 314 27.60 16.24 -10.71
CA THR A 314 26.83 16.86 -11.78
C THR A 314 26.66 15.84 -12.91
N THR A 315 25.43 15.54 -13.30
CA THR A 315 25.14 14.55 -14.36
C THR A 315 23.84 14.91 -15.08
N THR A 316 23.89 14.88 -16.41
CA THR A 316 22.69 14.96 -17.25
C THR A 316 22.21 13.55 -17.60
N VAL A 317 20.95 13.26 -17.36
CA VAL A 317 20.31 11.95 -17.61
C VAL A 317 19.11 12.15 -18.52
N THR A 318 18.99 11.31 -19.55
CA THR A 318 17.73 11.14 -20.28
C THR A 318 16.84 10.17 -19.51
N LEU A 319 15.67 10.64 -19.08
CA LEU A 319 14.69 9.87 -18.32
C LEU A 319 13.45 9.60 -19.18
N ASP A 320 13.24 8.34 -19.50
CA ASP A 320 12.15 7.86 -20.35
C ASP A 320 10.88 7.58 -19.51
N PRO A 321 9.69 7.46 -20.14
CA PRO A 321 8.46 7.17 -19.41
C PRO A 321 8.56 5.90 -18.56
N LEU A 322 8.08 5.99 -17.32
CA LEU A 322 8.06 4.87 -16.38
C LEU A 322 7.22 3.70 -16.89
N ASP A 323 6.15 3.97 -17.65
CA ASP A 323 5.20 2.94 -18.10
C ASP A 323 5.61 2.22 -19.39
N SER A 324 6.86 2.37 -19.83
CA SER A 324 7.37 1.79 -21.08
C SER A 324 8.48 0.78 -20.82
N ALA A 325 8.23 -0.49 -21.19
CA ALA A 325 9.23 -1.56 -21.08
C ALA A 325 10.45 -1.32 -21.99
N ASP A 326 10.32 -0.53 -23.05
CA ASP A 326 11.42 -0.21 -23.97
C ASP A 326 12.30 0.97 -23.49
N SER A 327 11.89 1.64 -22.41
CA SER A 327 12.64 2.73 -21.79
C SER A 327 14.04 2.27 -21.35
N SER A 328 15.06 3.08 -21.67
CA SER A 328 16.45 2.79 -21.30
C SER A 328 16.70 3.14 -19.84
N THR A 329 16.21 4.30 -19.40
CA THR A 329 16.28 4.75 -18.01
C THR A 329 14.87 4.97 -17.49
N LEU A 330 14.47 4.25 -16.44
CA LEU A 330 13.17 4.38 -15.81
C LEU A 330 13.19 5.25 -14.56
N VAL A 331 14.32 5.27 -13.84
CA VAL A 331 14.44 5.93 -12.53
C VAL A 331 15.81 6.57 -12.39
N ILE A 332 15.84 7.79 -11.83
CA ILE A 332 17.05 8.36 -11.24
C ILE A 332 16.92 8.21 -9.72
N LYS A 333 17.89 7.54 -9.09
CA LYS A 333 17.98 7.42 -7.63
C LYS A 333 19.11 8.30 -7.12
N ILE A 334 18.82 9.12 -6.12
CA ILE A 334 19.78 10.05 -5.53
C ILE A 334 19.90 9.74 -4.04
N PRO A 335 20.87 8.90 -3.63
CA PRO A 335 21.08 8.56 -2.23
C PRO A 335 21.45 9.78 -1.39
N LEU A 336 20.79 9.95 -0.24
CA LEU A 336 21.12 10.98 0.76
C LEU A 336 21.85 10.35 1.95
N THR A 337 21.39 9.18 2.40
CA THR A 337 22.01 8.35 3.44
C THR A 337 21.95 6.88 3.01
N SER A 338 22.21 5.93 3.94
CA SER A 338 22.00 4.50 3.69
C SER A 338 20.54 4.13 3.43
N ASP A 339 19.60 4.89 4.01
CA ASP A 339 18.17 4.55 4.03
C ASP A 339 17.30 5.61 3.36
N THR A 340 17.80 6.83 3.18
CA THR A 340 17.03 7.95 2.61
C THR A 340 17.57 8.36 1.25
N PHE A 341 16.67 8.65 0.32
CA PHE A 341 17.00 8.97 -1.08
C PHE A 341 15.87 9.72 -1.77
N TYR A 342 16.18 10.44 -2.85
CA TYR A 342 15.17 10.88 -3.81
C TYR A 342 15.05 9.88 -4.96
N LEU A 343 13.82 9.70 -5.45
CA LEU A 343 13.51 9.05 -6.71
C LEU A 343 12.93 10.07 -7.69
N VAL A 344 13.39 10.03 -8.92
CA VAL A 344 12.86 10.83 -10.03
C VAL A 344 12.29 9.88 -11.08
N GLU A 345 11.02 10.07 -11.42
CA GLU A 345 10.30 9.26 -12.41
C GLU A 345 9.56 10.16 -13.42
N ASN A 346 9.38 9.65 -14.63
CA ASN A 346 8.66 10.32 -15.69
C ASN A 346 7.30 9.66 -15.94
N ARG A 347 6.21 10.38 -15.66
CA ARG A 347 4.83 9.89 -15.79
C ARG A 347 4.15 10.55 -16.99
N GLN A 348 3.65 9.74 -17.92
CA GLN A 348 2.96 10.20 -19.13
C GLN A 348 1.61 9.50 -19.25
N LYS A 349 0.63 10.16 -19.90
CA LYS A 349 -0.72 9.61 -20.11
C LYS A 349 -0.74 8.52 -21.19
N VAL A 350 -0.15 7.38 -20.88
CA VAL A 350 -0.10 6.16 -21.69
C VAL A 350 -0.50 4.97 -20.81
N GLY A 351 -0.86 3.83 -21.40
CA GLY A 351 -1.19 2.62 -20.63
C GLY A 351 -2.26 2.84 -19.55
N PHE A 352 -2.00 2.32 -18.35
CA PHE A 352 -2.86 2.54 -17.17
C PHE A 352 -2.76 3.96 -16.61
N ASP A 353 -1.73 4.70 -17.00
CA ASP A 353 -1.54 6.10 -16.66
C ASP A 353 -2.34 7.08 -17.53
N GLN A 354 -3.11 6.62 -18.52
CA GLN A 354 -3.88 7.51 -19.41
C GLN A 354 -4.83 8.49 -18.67
N TYR A 355 -5.23 8.16 -17.43
CA TYR A 355 -6.16 8.94 -16.62
C TYR A 355 -5.54 9.71 -15.45
N ILE A 356 -4.22 9.66 -15.24
CA ILE A 356 -3.56 10.45 -14.18
C ILE A 356 -3.85 11.96 -14.32
N PRO A 357 -3.79 12.73 -13.22
CA PRO A 357 -4.18 14.14 -13.23
C PRO A 357 -3.34 15.00 -14.19
N SER A 358 -2.04 14.75 -14.32
CA SER A 358 -1.14 15.47 -15.23
C SER A 358 0.01 14.59 -15.74
N SER A 359 0.84 15.09 -16.66
CA SER A 359 2.07 14.40 -17.08
C SER A 359 3.29 15.23 -16.66
N GLY A 360 4.43 14.57 -16.47
CA GLY A 360 5.68 15.25 -16.16
C GLY A 360 6.59 14.40 -15.27
N ILE A 361 7.52 15.07 -14.61
CA ILE A 361 8.48 14.47 -13.69
C ILE A 361 7.91 14.50 -12.28
N LEU A 362 7.86 13.36 -11.61
CA LEU A 362 7.61 13.28 -10.17
C LEU A 362 8.94 13.11 -9.45
N ILE A 363 9.06 13.80 -8.32
CA ILE A 363 10.20 13.68 -7.40
C ILE A 363 9.65 13.22 -6.07
N ALA A 364 10.11 12.07 -5.58
CA ALA A 364 9.68 11.50 -4.31
C ALA A 364 10.87 11.40 -3.35
N TYR A 365 10.69 11.85 -2.11
CA TYR A 365 11.59 11.51 -1.01
C TYR A 365 11.18 10.15 -0.44
N ALA A 366 12.13 9.24 -0.28
CA ALA A 366 11.90 7.91 0.29
C ALA A 366 12.79 7.67 1.51
N ASP A 367 12.27 6.86 2.43
CA ASP A 367 12.89 6.49 3.70
C ASP A 367 12.68 4.99 3.96
N ASP A 368 13.68 4.20 3.61
CA ASP A 368 13.71 2.76 3.84
C ASP A 368 13.88 2.42 5.34
N GLY A 369 14.22 3.37 6.20
CA GLY A 369 14.29 3.22 7.65
C GLY A 369 12.90 3.18 8.32
N TYR A 370 11.89 3.75 7.65
CA TYR A 370 10.50 3.74 8.14
C TYR A 370 9.85 2.36 7.99
N LYS A 371 9.45 1.74 9.10
CA LYS A 371 8.80 0.41 9.13
C LYS A 371 7.33 0.43 9.56
N GLY A 372 6.77 1.62 9.76
CA GLY A 372 5.43 1.82 10.27
C GLY A 372 4.33 1.82 9.20
N GLU A 373 3.10 1.95 9.68
CA GLU A 373 1.94 2.34 8.88
C GLU A 373 1.90 3.85 8.72
N CYS A 374 1.49 4.37 7.56
CA CYS A 374 1.40 5.81 7.37
C CYS A 374 0.38 6.45 8.32
N ARG A 375 0.91 7.26 9.25
CA ARG A 375 0.21 7.77 10.43
C ARG A 375 0.83 9.09 10.88
N TYR A 376 0.02 9.99 11.42
CA TYR A 376 0.47 11.30 11.92
C TYR A 376 1.32 12.08 10.91
N GLY A 377 0.98 12.00 9.63
CA GLY A 377 1.71 12.64 8.53
C GLY A 377 3.00 11.93 8.11
N GLN A 378 3.35 10.80 8.72
CA GLN A 378 4.55 10.02 8.42
C GLN A 378 4.29 8.95 7.37
N GLY A 379 5.29 8.64 6.55
CA GLY A 379 5.25 7.54 5.62
C GLY A 379 6.63 7.23 5.03
N PRO A 380 6.80 6.08 4.37
CA PRO A 380 8.08 5.66 3.80
C PRO A 380 8.43 6.34 2.47
N VAL A 381 7.49 7.09 1.90
CA VAL A 381 7.67 7.87 0.67
C VAL A 381 6.76 9.09 0.69
N GLN A 382 7.22 10.20 0.10
CA GLN A 382 6.49 11.46 0.01
C GLN A 382 6.80 12.15 -1.31
N LEU A 383 5.78 12.51 -2.10
CA LEU A 383 5.95 13.37 -3.27
C LEU A 383 6.33 14.80 -2.87
N MET A 384 7.29 15.35 -3.60
CA MET A 384 7.61 16.78 -3.59
C MET A 384 6.63 17.48 -4.53
N ASP A 385 5.69 18.24 -3.97
CA ASP A 385 4.61 18.84 -4.74
C ASP A 385 5.10 20.10 -5.49
N ALA A 386 5.21 20.01 -6.82
CA ALA A 386 5.58 21.13 -7.68
C ALA A 386 4.60 22.31 -7.60
N ASN A 387 3.32 22.06 -7.30
CA ASN A 387 2.30 23.09 -7.18
C ASN A 387 1.27 22.78 -6.08
N PRO A 388 1.59 23.11 -4.81
CA PRO A 388 0.72 22.87 -3.66
C PRO A 388 -0.63 23.61 -3.68
N SER A 389 -0.82 24.57 -4.60
CA SER A 389 -2.12 25.24 -4.77
C SER A 389 -3.15 24.34 -5.45
N VAL A 390 -2.71 23.27 -6.13
CA VAL A 390 -3.57 22.26 -6.71
C VAL A 390 -3.73 21.14 -5.69
N PRO A 391 -4.95 20.88 -5.20
CA PRO A 391 -5.11 19.99 -4.07
C PRO A 391 -4.79 18.53 -4.45
N TYR A 392 -4.43 17.77 -3.42
CA TYR A 392 -4.33 16.31 -3.47
C TYR A 392 -3.22 15.79 -4.38
N LEU A 393 -2.12 16.56 -4.42
CA LEU A 393 -0.93 16.26 -5.21
C LEU A 393 -1.19 16.17 -6.72
N GLN A 394 -2.36 16.61 -7.22
CA GLN A 394 -2.63 16.60 -8.65
C GLN A 394 -1.70 17.54 -9.43
N GLY A 395 -1.14 18.55 -8.75
CA GLY A 395 -0.12 19.47 -9.26
C GLY A 395 1.33 19.03 -9.03
N ALA A 396 1.58 17.81 -8.54
CA ALA A 396 2.92 17.40 -8.10
C ALA A 396 3.95 17.26 -9.24
N ALA A 397 3.52 17.12 -10.49
CA ALA A 397 4.41 16.92 -11.62
C ALA A 397 5.14 18.22 -12.03
N PHE A 398 6.47 18.14 -12.03
CA PHE A 398 7.39 19.11 -12.65
C PHE A 398 7.33 18.98 -14.17
N ASP A 399 7.45 20.10 -14.88
CA ASP A 399 7.35 20.10 -16.34
C ASP A 399 7.97 21.36 -16.95
N ILE A 400 8.38 21.27 -18.22
CA ILE A 400 8.95 22.39 -18.98
C ILE A 400 7.90 23.49 -19.17
N GLY A 401 8.26 24.74 -18.88
CA GLY A 401 7.37 25.89 -18.92
C GLY A 401 6.43 26.00 -17.71
N LYS A 402 6.61 25.16 -16.69
CA LYS A 402 5.86 25.22 -15.42
C LYS A 402 6.81 25.42 -14.24
N LYS A 403 7.37 24.32 -13.74
CA LYS A 403 8.30 24.24 -12.62
C LYS A 403 9.38 23.28 -13.06
N GLU A 404 10.55 23.81 -13.39
CA GLU A 404 11.65 23.01 -13.92
C GLU A 404 12.71 22.65 -12.87
N ILE A 405 12.70 23.29 -11.71
CA ILE A 405 13.82 23.20 -10.77
C ILE A 405 13.31 22.76 -9.40
N PHE A 406 13.79 21.62 -8.91
CA PHE A 406 13.68 21.22 -7.52
C PHE A 406 15.03 21.45 -6.81
N VAL A 407 15.00 22.02 -5.61
CA VAL A 407 16.21 22.37 -4.84
C VAL A 407 16.07 21.95 -3.40
N ASP A 408 16.95 21.06 -2.94
CA ASP A 408 17.13 20.73 -1.52
C ASP A 408 18.45 21.33 -1.02
N VAL A 409 18.35 22.56 -0.49
CA VAL A 409 19.49 23.32 0.04
C VAL A 409 20.19 22.57 1.18
N GLN A 410 19.46 21.80 1.98
CA GLN A 410 20.05 21.10 3.12
C GLN A 410 21.01 19.99 2.69
N ASN A 411 20.70 19.32 1.58
CA ASN A 411 21.52 18.26 1.01
C ASN A 411 22.43 18.75 -0.13
N ASN A 412 22.48 20.06 -0.37
CA ASN A 412 23.16 20.69 -1.50
C ASN A 412 22.84 20.00 -2.84
N LEU A 413 21.55 19.79 -3.10
CA LEU A 413 21.05 19.07 -4.28
C LEU A 413 20.13 19.96 -5.09
N ALA A 414 20.24 19.86 -6.41
CA ALA A 414 19.26 20.37 -7.34
C ALA A 414 18.99 19.41 -8.51
N ILE A 415 17.76 19.43 -8.99
CA ILE A 415 17.24 18.62 -10.09
C ILE A 415 16.58 19.57 -11.08
N ILE A 416 17.13 19.65 -12.30
CA ILE A 416 16.79 20.65 -13.31
C ILE A 416 16.27 19.94 -14.56
N LEU A 417 15.03 20.20 -14.97
CA LEU A 417 14.51 19.76 -16.26
C LEU A 417 15.05 20.70 -17.35
N LEU A 418 15.95 20.20 -18.20
CA LEU A 418 16.57 21.00 -19.27
C LEU A 418 15.66 21.13 -20.49
N ARG A 419 15.09 20.01 -20.93
CA ARG A 419 14.15 19.95 -22.06
C ARG A 419 13.37 18.64 -22.07
N LYS A 420 12.27 18.64 -22.82
CA LYS A 420 11.48 17.46 -23.17
C LYS A 420 11.70 17.13 -24.65
N VAL A 421 11.98 15.87 -24.96
CA VAL A 421 12.09 15.35 -26.33
C VAL A 421 11.10 14.20 -26.43
N ASP A 422 10.07 14.37 -27.27
CA ASP A 422 8.92 13.48 -27.33
C ASP A 422 8.29 13.26 -25.94
N LEU A 423 8.39 12.05 -25.39
CA LEU A 423 7.90 11.71 -24.05
C LEU A 423 8.99 11.68 -22.98
N SER A 424 10.27 11.79 -23.36
CA SER A 424 11.42 11.72 -22.47
C SER A 424 11.90 13.10 -22.05
N TYR A 425 12.57 13.19 -20.91
CA TYR A 425 13.16 14.44 -20.40
C TYR A 425 14.66 14.30 -20.31
N GLU A 426 15.39 15.37 -20.65
CA GLU A 426 16.77 15.54 -20.21
C GLU A 426 16.78 16.31 -18.90
N ILE A 427 17.37 15.71 -17.88
CA ILE A 427 17.38 16.21 -16.51
C ILE A 427 18.83 16.31 -16.05
N GLU A 428 19.22 17.48 -15.55
CA GLU A 428 20.50 17.66 -14.88
C GLU A 428 20.33 17.54 -13.37
N ILE A 429 21.12 16.67 -12.76
CA ILE A 429 21.28 16.58 -11.31
C ILE A 429 22.59 17.30 -10.99
N THR A 430 22.56 18.28 -10.10
CA THR A 430 23.74 19.04 -9.69
C THR A 430 23.60 19.55 -8.25
N THR A 431 24.49 20.45 -7.83
CA THR A 431 24.47 21.08 -6.50
C THR A 431 23.59 22.32 -6.46
N ALA A 432 23.03 22.63 -5.29
CA ALA A 432 22.19 23.82 -5.11
C ALA A 432 23.01 25.12 -5.28
N ASP A 433 24.31 25.06 -4.99
CA ASP A 433 25.25 26.19 -5.13
C ASP A 433 25.45 26.65 -6.58
N GLU A 434 25.11 25.81 -7.56
CA GLU A 434 25.23 26.11 -8.99
C GLU A 434 23.99 26.82 -9.58
N ILE A 435 22.94 27.02 -8.77
CA ILE A 435 21.67 27.56 -9.24
C ILE A 435 21.32 28.87 -8.52
N ASP A 436 20.68 29.79 -9.24
CA ASP A 436 19.98 30.90 -8.60
C ASP A 436 18.72 30.39 -7.88
N ILE A 437 18.89 30.05 -6.59
CA ILE A 437 17.81 29.57 -5.72
C ILE A 437 16.72 30.62 -5.47
N THR A 438 16.91 31.89 -5.88
CA THR A 438 15.89 32.93 -5.74
C THR A 438 14.87 32.94 -6.88
N SER A 439 15.10 32.13 -7.92
CA SER A 439 14.19 31.96 -9.05
C SER A 439 12.81 31.47 -8.61
N THR A 440 11.75 32.03 -9.20
CA THR A 440 10.37 31.57 -8.97
C THR A 440 10.08 30.19 -9.55
N ASN A 441 11.00 29.63 -10.34
CA ASN A 441 10.88 28.27 -10.89
C ASN A 441 11.39 27.20 -9.92
N CYS A 442 12.08 27.59 -8.84
CA CYS A 442 12.52 26.69 -7.79
C CYS A 442 11.33 26.20 -6.94
N VAL A 443 11.32 24.91 -6.67
CA VAL A 443 10.47 24.23 -5.69
C VAL A 443 11.38 23.60 -4.64
N PHE A 444 11.01 23.77 -3.37
CA PHE A 444 11.80 23.26 -2.24
C PHE A 444 11.06 22.10 -1.56
N PRO A 445 11.79 21.20 -0.87
CA PRO A 445 11.18 20.13 -0.09
C PRO A 445 10.12 20.69 0.86
N ALA A 446 8.90 20.16 0.74
CA ALA A 446 7.79 20.44 1.64
C ALA A 446 7.18 19.10 2.06
N PHE A 447 7.10 18.87 3.36
CA PHE A 447 6.56 17.65 3.93
C PHE A 447 5.26 17.93 4.67
N PRO A 448 4.32 16.96 4.73
CA PRO A 448 3.12 17.10 5.54
C PRO A 448 3.43 17.39 7.01
N GLU A 449 2.47 18.02 7.69
CA GLU A 449 2.57 18.22 9.14
C GLU A 449 2.77 16.87 9.84
N GLY A 450 3.72 16.82 10.76
CA GLY A 450 4.04 15.60 11.50
C GLY A 450 5.11 14.73 10.83
N PHE A 451 5.40 14.87 9.53
CA PHE A 451 6.47 14.13 8.84
C PHE A 451 7.84 14.46 9.45
N GLN A 452 8.64 13.43 9.75
CA GLN A 452 9.97 13.54 10.34
C GLN A 452 10.92 12.68 9.52
N ARG A 453 11.92 13.31 8.93
CA ARG A 453 13.00 12.58 8.26
C ARG A 453 13.79 11.81 9.33
N THR A 454 14.01 10.50 9.14
CA THR A 454 15.00 9.80 9.96
C THR A 454 16.35 10.46 9.76
N LYS A 455 17.07 10.69 10.85
CA LYS A 455 18.39 11.34 10.83
C LYS A 455 19.49 10.40 10.41
#